data_AF-A0A4C1V4M5-F1
#
_entry.id   AF-A0A4C1V4M5-F1
#
_cell.length_a   1.000
_cell.length_b   1.000
_cell.length_c   1.000
_cell.angle_alpha   90.00
_cell.angle_beta   90.00
_cell.angle_gamma   90.00
#
_symmetry.space_group_name_H-M   'P 1'
#
loop_
_entity.id
_entity.type
_entity.pdbx_description
1 polymer ?
#
loop_
_entity_poly.entity_id
_entity_poly.type
_entity_poly.pdbx_seq_one_letter_code
_entity_poly.pdbx_strand_id
1 'polypeptide(L)'
;MLTELEKTLQVDESTVSKCLILGMIQKQGHWVPYELKPRDVERRFLTCELLLQEQKRKVFLHRIVTGNEKWIHYNNPKHRKSWGKLSHASTLSPKPNIWFEASTLYLVGSGGCSLL
;
A
#
# COMPACT_ATOMS: atom_id res chain seq x y z
N MET A 1 8.98 4.06 -19.98
CA MET A 1 9.67 2.80 -19.62
C MET A 1 10.20 2.14 -20.88
N LEU A 2 9.35 1.78 -21.84
CA LEU A 2 9.78 1.25 -23.14
C LEU A 2 10.73 2.21 -23.88
N THR A 3 10.34 3.48 -23.99
CA THR A 3 11.16 4.55 -24.58
C THR A 3 12.51 4.82 -23.90
N GLU A 4 12.61 4.55 -22.59
CA GLU A 4 13.87 4.76 -21.85
C GLU A 4 14.81 3.56 -22.02
N LEU A 5 14.26 2.35 -22.10
CA LEU A 5 15.00 1.13 -22.44
C LEU A 5 15.49 1.16 -23.89
N GLU A 6 14.66 1.60 -24.83
CA GLU A 6 15.03 1.81 -26.24
C GLU A 6 16.27 2.69 -26.37
N LYS A 7 16.27 3.87 -25.73
CA LYS A 7 17.43 4.79 -25.76
C LYS A 7 18.68 4.18 -25.13
N THR A 8 18.52 3.47 -24.02
CA THR A 8 19.65 2.86 -23.29
C THR A 8 20.27 1.71 -24.06
N LEU A 9 19.44 0.89 -24.73
CA LEU A 9 19.87 -0.29 -25.47
C LEU A 9 20.13 -0.01 -26.96
N GLN A 10 19.76 1.17 -27.45
CA GLN A 10 19.78 1.55 -28.88
C GLN A 10 19.02 0.56 -29.77
N VAL A 11 17.88 0.06 -29.28
CA VAL A 11 17.03 -0.88 -30.01
C VAL A 11 15.63 -0.31 -30.14
N ASP A 12 15.04 -0.45 -31.33
CA ASP A 12 13.67 -0.04 -31.63
C ASP A 12 12.63 -0.52 -30.59
N GLU A 13 11.66 0.35 -30.26
CA GLU A 13 10.61 0.10 -29.28
C GLU A 13 9.85 -1.21 -29.53
N SER A 14 9.63 -1.59 -30.80
CA SER A 14 8.93 -2.82 -31.15
C SER A 14 9.70 -4.07 -30.72
N THR A 15 11.03 -3.99 -30.68
CA THR A 15 11.89 -5.08 -30.23
C THR A 15 11.86 -5.19 -28.70
N VAL A 16 11.89 -4.06 -27.99
CA VAL A 16 11.73 -4.04 -26.52
C VAL A 16 10.36 -4.60 -26.12
N SER A 17 9.30 -4.22 -26.84
CA SER A 17 7.94 -4.73 -26.64
C SER A 17 7.87 -6.26 -26.87
N LYS A 18 8.47 -6.77 -27.95
CA LYS A 18 8.59 -8.22 -28.21
C LYS A 18 9.37 -8.94 -27.10
N CYS A 19 10.44 -8.36 -26.57
CA CYS A 19 11.19 -8.93 -25.46
C CYS A 19 10.36 -9.02 -24.17
N LEU A 20 9.47 -8.06 -23.89
CA LEU A 20 8.55 -8.19 -22.77
C LEU A 20 7.56 -9.36 -22.95
N ILE A 21 7.11 -9.59 -24.19
CA ILE A 21 6.25 -10.74 -24.53
C ILE A 21 6.97 -12.09 -24.27
N LEU A 22 8.31 -12.13 -24.31
CA LEU A 22 9.12 -13.33 -24.08
C LEU A 22 9.12 -13.84 -22.62
N GLY A 23 8.36 -13.20 -21.71
CA GLY A 23 8.13 -13.69 -20.35
C GLY A 23 8.24 -12.64 -19.24
N MET A 24 8.49 -11.37 -19.58
CA MET A 24 8.59 -10.29 -18.59
C MET A 24 7.25 -9.58 -18.44
N ILE A 25 6.67 -9.63 -17.25
CA ILE A 25 5.38 -8.97 -16.96
C ILE A 25 5.64 -7.67 -16.20
N GLN A 26 5.07 -6.57 -16.68
CA GLN A 26 5.10 -5.31 -15.96
C GLN A 26 4.24 -5.40 -14.68
N LYS A 27 4.87 -5.24 -13.53
CA LYS A 27 4.19 -5.17 -12.23
C LYS A 27 4.28 -3.74 -11.68
N GLN A 28 3.20 -3.29 -11.05
CA GLN A 28 3.23 -2.05 -10.29
C GLN A 28 4.08 -2.25 -9.03
N GLY A 29 4.86 -1.24 -8.66
CA GLY A 29 5.59 -1.23 -7.41
C GLY A 29 4.65 -1.24 -6.21
N HIS A 30 5.13 -1.76 -5.09
CA HIS A 30 4.42 -1.67 -3.82
C HIS A 30 4.66 -0.29 -3.19
N TRP A 31 3.60 0.27 -2.59
CA TRP A 31 3.74 1.50 -1.83
C TRP A 31 4.36 1.18 -0.46
N VAL A 32 5.50 1.82 -0.17
CA VAL A 32 6.18 1.73 1.12
C VAL A 32 6.03 3.09 1.82
N PRO A 33 5.50 3.16 3.05
CA PRO A 33 5.16 4.45 3.68
C PRO A 33 6.35 5.37 3.93
N TYR A 34 7.54 4.81 4.16
CA TYR A 34 8.73 5.58 4.53
C TYR A 34 10.01 4.87 4.10
N GLU A 35 10.99 5.66 3.64
CA GLU A 35 12.34 5.20 3.37
C GLU A 35 13.15 5.16 4.67
N LEU A 36 13.46 3.97 5.16
CA LEU A 36 14.14 3.79 6.43
C LEU A 36 15.63 4.15 6.32
N LYS A 37 16.14 4.87 7.32
CA LYS A 37 17.58 5.09 7.46
C LYS A 37 18.26 3.78 7.87
N PRO A 38 19.54 3.55 7.51
CA PRO A 38 20.26 2.33 7.87
C PRO A 38 20.18 1.98 9.36
N ARG A 39 20.27 3.00 10.23
CA ARG A 39 20.11 2.85 11.68
C ARG A 39 18.75 2.29 12.10
N ASP A 40 17.67 2.72 11.45
CA ASP A 40 16.32 2.29 11.78
C ASP A 40 16.04 0.88 11.23
N VAL A 41 16.68 0.52 10.12
CA VAL A 41 16.68 -0.86 9.60
C VAL A 41 17.32 -1.80 10.61
N GLU A 42 18.52 -1.48 11.09
CA GLU A 42 19.25 -2.29 12.06
C GLU A 42 18.46 -2.43 13.38
N ARG A 43 17.93 -1.32 13.90
CA ARG A 43 17.08 -1.34 15.10
C ARG A 43 15.87 -2.25 14.95
N ARG A 44 15.17 -2.17 13.82
CA ARG A 44 14.02 -3.05 13.53
C ARG A 44 14.45 -4.51 13.44
N PHE A 45 15.56 -4.79 12.76
CA PHE A 45 16.11 -6.14 12.62
C PHE A 45 16.41 -6.76 13.99
N LEU A 46 17.20 -6.08 14.82
CA LEU A 46 17.58 -6.57 16.15
C LEU A 46 16.37 -6.77 17.07
N THR A 47 15.41 -5.84 17.03
CA THR A 47 14.17 -5.96 17.82
C THR A 47 13.37 -7.18 17.39
N CYS A 48 13.22 -7.41 16.08
CA CYS A 48 12.52 -8.59 15.55
C CYS A 48 13.22 -9.89 15.93
N GLU A 49 14.55 -9.95 15.85
CA GLU A 49 15.33 -11.12 16.22
C GLU A 49 15.15 -11.47 17.70
N LEU A 50 15.24 -10.48 18.59
CA LEU A 50 15.03 -10.65 20.02
C LEU A 50 13.61 -11.18 20.32
N LEU A 51 12.58 -10.53 19.79
CA LEU A 51 11.19 -10.93 20.00
C LEU A 51 10.92 -12.34 19.46
N LEU A 52 11.54 -12.72 18.34
CA LEU A 52 11.41 -14.05 17.77
C LEU A 52 12.08 -15.11 18.66
N GLN A 53 13.25 -14.81 19.23
CA GLN A 53 13.93 -15.69 20.19
C GLN A 53 13.09 -15.87 21.46
N GLU A 54 12.53 -14.78 22.00
CA GLU A 54 11.65 -14.84 23.17
C GLU A 54 10.41 -15.70 22.88
N GLN A 55 9.78 -15.53 21.71
CA GLN A 55 8.61 -16.31 21.31
C GLN A 55 8.92 -17.81 21.20
N LYS A 56 10.12 -18.17 20.71
CA LYS A 56 10.57 -19.57 20.64
C LYS A 56 10.84 -20.16 22.03
N ARG A 57 11.37 -19.36 22.96
CA ARG A 57 11.65 -19.81 24.33
C ARG A 57 10.39 -19.92 25.18
N LYS A 58 9.48 -18.96 25.03
CA LYS A 58 8.19 -18.90 25.73
C LYS A 58 7.17 -18.21 24.83
N VAL A 59 6.16 -18.98 24.42
CA VAL A 59 5.05 -18.46 23.62
C VAL A 59 4.35 -17.35 24.40
N PHE A 60 4.44 -16.10 23.95
CA PHE A 60 3.87 -14.93 24.62
C PHE A 60 2.84 -14.17 23.77
N LEU A 61 2.68 -14.52 22.49
CA LEU A 61 1.69 -13.91 21.59
C LEU A 61 0.26 -13.91 22.17
N HIS A 62 -0.12 -14.95 22.92
CA HIS A 62 -1.45 -15.06 23.56
C HIS A 62 -1.71 -14.00 24.64
N ARG A 63 -0.67 -13.27 25.09
CA ARG A 63 -0.75 -12.25 26.13
C ARG A 63 -0.71 -10.83 25.56
N ILE A 64 -0.43 -10.67 24.27
CA ILE A 64 -0.27 -9.36 23.67
C ILE A 64 -1.64 -8.75 23.43
N VAL A 65 -1.89 -7.59 24.04
CA VAL A 65 -3.00 -6.71 23.70
C VAL A 65 -2.43 -5.55 22.89
N THR A 66 -2.91 -5.36 21.66
CA THR A 66 -2.50 -4.25 20.78
C THR A 66 -3.65 -3.26 20.59
N GLY A 67 -3.32 -1.98 20.47
CA GLY A 67 -4.26 -0.92 20.13
C GLY A 67 -3.60 0.07 19.18
N ASN A 68 -4.37 0.56 18.20
CA ASN A 68 -3.94 1.65 17.33
C ASN A 68 -5.18 2.44 16.88
N GLU A 69 -4.98 3.73 16.63
CA GLU A 69 -6.03 4.60 16.13
C GLU A 69 -6.05 4.57 14.60
N LYS A 70 -7.26 4.59 14.03
CA LYS A 70 -7.45 4.68 12.60
C LYS A 70 -8.57 5.64 12.28
N TRP A 71 -8.27 6.63 11.44
CA TRP A 71 -9.27 7.54 10.91
C TRP A 71 -10.22 6.81 9.97
N ILE A 72 -11.52 7.01 10.17
CA ILE A 72 -12.59 6.51 9.29
C ILE A 72 -13.23 7.73 8.65
N HIS A 73 -13.10 7.84 7.32
CA HIS A 73 -13.78 8.89 6.56
C HIS A 73 -15.26 8.55 6.38
N TYR A 74 -16.13 9.55 6.57
CA TYR A 74 -17.57 9.41 6.35
C TYR A 74 -17.89 9.00 4.91
N ASN A 75 -17.24 9.65 3.93
CA ASN A 75 -17.31 9.27 2.53
C ASN A 75 -15.91 8.86 2.04
N ASN A 76 -15.76 7.61 1.60
CA ASN A 76 -14.51 7.07 1.06
C ASN A 76 -14.77 6.44 -0.33
N PRO A 77 -15.00 7.26 -1.37
CA PRO A 77 -15.35 6.75 -2.68
C PRO A 77 -14.15 6.03 -3.30
N LYS A 78 -14.29 4.72 -3.54
CA LYS A 78 -13.27 3.92 -4.21
C LYS A 78 -13.46 4.00 -5.73
N HIS A 79 -12.35 4.18 -6.46
CA HIS A 79 -12.37 4.09 -7.92
C HIS A 79 -12.80 2.68 -8.36
N ARG A 80 -13.90 2.57 -9.12
CA ARG A 80 -14.37 1.30 -9.66
C ARG A 80 -13.82 1.10 -11.06
N LYS A 81 -13.22 -0.06 -11.31
CA LYS A 81 -12.88 -0.47 -12.68
C LYS A 81 -14.15 -1.01 -13.32
N SER A 82 -14.56 -0.43 -14.46
CA SER A 82 -15.66 -0.93 -15.28
C SER A 82 -15.10 -1.65 -16.50
N TRP A 83 -15.69 -2.78 -16.86
CA TRP A 83 -15.42 -3.47 -18.12
C TRP A 83 -16.39 -2.94 -19.18
N GLY A 84 -15.88 -2.38 -20.26
CA GLY A 84 -16.67 -1.81 -21.36
C GLY A 84 -16.01 -2.09 -22.71
N LYS A 85 -16.77 -1.92 -23.81
CA LYS A 85 -16.20 -2.07 -25.16
C LYS A 85 -15.15 -0.98 -25.39
N LEU A 86 -14.04 -1.37 -26.02
CA LEU A 86 -12.89 -0.54 -26.34
C LEU A 86 -13.28 0.56 -27.33
N SER A 87 -13.85 1.66 -26.84
CA SER A 87 -14.24 2.90 -27.57
C SER A 87 -15.23 3.75 -26.76
N HIS A 88 -15.93 3.17 -25.79
CA HIS A 88 -16.78 3.95 -24.88
C HIS A 88 -15.95 4.47 -23.71
N ALA A 89 -15.99 5.79 -23.50
CA ALA A 89 -15.41 6.39 -22.30
C ALA A 89 -16.02 5.73 -21.06
N SER A 90 -15.17 5.13 -20.22
CA SER A 90 -15.58 4.73 -18.87
C SER A 90 -16.22 5.95 -18.22
N THR A 91 -17.44 5.79 -17.69
CA THR A 91 -18.14 6.87 -16.97
C THR A 91 -17.31 7.24 -15.76
N LEU A 92 -16.40 8.20 -15.92
CA LEU A 92 -15.70 8.84 -14.82
C LEU A 92 -16.78 9.60 -14.06
N SER A 93 -17.25 9.03 -12.95
CA SER A 93 -18.03 9.82 -12.00
C SER A 93 -17.09 10.93 -11.52
N PRO A 94 -17.37 12.22 -11.79
CA PRO A 94 -16.52 13.30 -11.32
C PRO A 94 -16.37 13.18 -9.81
N LYS A 95 -15.14 13.32 -9.34
CA LYS A 95 -14.82 13.32 -7.91
C LYS A 95 -15.64 14.48 -7.30
N PRO A 96 -16.63 14.25 -6.43
CA PRO A 96 -17.39 15.35 -5.86
C PRO A 96 -16.42 16.26 -5.12
N ASN A 97 -16.56 17.56 -5.36
CA ASN A 97 -15.66 18.61 -4.93
C ASN A 97 -15.68 18.62 -3.39
N ILE A 98 -14.68 18.06 -2.72
CA ILE A 98 -14.63 17.94 -1.24
C ILE A 98 -14.25 19.29 -0.58
N TRP A 99 -14.60 20.42 -1.20
CA TRP A 99 -14.17 21.73 -0.72
C TRP A 99 -15.17 22.48 0.14
N PHE A 100 -16.40 22.00 0.40
CA PHE A 100 -17.32 22.69 1.32
C PHE A 100 -18.48 21.83 1.86
N GLU A 101 -18.26 20.57 2.26
CA GLU A 101 -19.19 19.93 3.20
C GLU A 101 -18.41 19.30 4.34
N ALA A 102 -18.77 19.69 5.56
CA ALA A 102 -18.15 19.33 6.81
C ALA A 102 -17.96 17.80 6.90
N SER A 103 -16.74 17.35 6.59
CA SER A 103 -16.33 15.98 6.86
C SER A 103 -16.28 15.83 8.37
N THR A 104 -17.39 15.37 8.93
CA THR A 104 -17.50 15.12 10.36
C THR A 104 -16.59 13.94 10.68
N LEU A 105 -15.47 14.24 11.34
CA LEU A 105 -14.49 13.25 11.78
C LEU A 105 -14.87 12.79 13.18
N TYR A 106 -14.97 11.48 13.40
CA TYR A 106 -15.14 10.91 14.72
C TYR A 106 -13.89 10.13 15.11
N LEU A 107 -13.40 10.38 16.32
CA LEU A 107 -12.45 9.51 17.00
C LEU A 107 -13.23 8.41 17.70
N VAL A 108 -13.06 7.16 17.25
CA VAL A 108 -13.54 6.01 18.02
C VAL A 108 -12.37 5.51 18.85
N GLY A 109 -12.33 5.93 20.12
CA GLY A 109 -11.51 5.27 21.12
C GLY A 109 -12.10 3.89 21.36
N SER A 110 -11.34 2.81 21.14
CA SER A 110 -11.73 1.48 21.58
C SER A 110 -11.67 1.44 23.11
N GLY A 111 -12.76 1.85 23.75
CA GLY A 111 -12.98 1.68 25.18
C GLY A 111 -13.20 0.20 25.51
N GLY A 112 -12.36 -0.33 26.39
CA GLY A 112 -12.45 -1.66 27.00
C GLY A 112 -11.06 -2.26 27.16
N CYS A 113 -10.45 -2.40 28.35
CA CYS A 113 -11.01 -2.64 29.67
C CYS A 113 -10.45 -1.68 30.74
N SER A 114 -11.35 -1.13 31.56
CA SER A 114 -11.10 -0.99 32.99
C SER A 114 -11.65 -2.24 33.66
N LEU A 115 -10.85 -2.92 34.48
CA LEU A 115 -11.20 -3.58 35.74
C LEU A 115 -9.99 -4.39 36.23
N LEU A 116 -9.45 -3.96 37.38
CA LEU A 116 -8.61 -4.66 38.37
C LEU A 116 -7.34 -5.38 37.87
#